data_AF-A0A2E7CYR4-F1
#
_entry.id   AF-A0A2E7CYR4-F1
#
_cell.length_a   1.000
_cell.length_b   1.000
_cell.length_c   1.000
_cell.angle_alpha   90.00
_cell.angle_beta   90.00
_cell.angle_gamma   90.00
#
_symmetry.space_group_name_H-M   'P 1'
#
loop_
_entity.id
_entity.type
_entity.pdbx_description
1 polymer ?
#
loop_
_entity_poly.entity_id
_entity_poly.type
_entity_poly.pdbx_seq_one_letter_code
_entity_poly.pdbx_strand_id
1 'polypeptide(L)'
;MQIIERNSWRRHLRHDASLPEELTERLWCAADTLLNESTMIKDGDRTTVVRLNLGGRSWLLKRYNLKSPIHSAMHSVVQTRAARCWKFGHLLRQAELNTPLPVALFEERVGPLRFRSYLITEFIEGDLLLDVAPTSQDMKNEIPLNQLCQEYAKLWSGLEKLRIRHGDTKATNVIVAADSSLWLIDLDAMMSYPTSWLFRVAQQRDWRRFLRNWSGQPEIVDAFEDAVNRRAA
;
A
#
# COMPACT_ATOMS: atom_id res chain seq x y z
N MET A 1 15.90 -7.51 -9.05
CA MET A 1 14.77 -6.84 -9.74
C MET A 1 15.35 -6.09 -10.92
N GLN A 2 14.88 -6.36 -12.13
CA GLN A 2 15.33 -5.69 -13.35
C GLN A 2 14.11 -5.00 -13.96
N ILE A 3 14.08 -3.68 -13.91
CA ILE A 3 12.94 -2.92 -14.42
C ILE A 3 13.08 -2.69 -15.92
N ILE A 4 12.03 -3.04 -16.65
CA ILE A 4 11.85 -2.79 -18.07
C ILE A 4 10.84 -1.66 -18.24
N GLU A 5 11.13 -0.73 -19.15
CA GLU A 5 10.21 0.36 -19.49
C GLU A 5 9.75 0.26 -20.95
N ARG A 6 8.45 0.46 -21.17
CA ARG A 6 7.84 0.57 -22.50
C ARG A 6 7.01 1.85 -22.57
N ASN A 7 7.31 2.67 -23.57
CA ASN A 7 6.83 4.05 -23.63
C ASN A 7 6.20 4.39 -24.98
N SER A 8 5.11 5.16 -24.94
CA SER A 8 4.55 5.84 -26.10
C SER A 8 4.02 7.22 -25.71
N TRP A 9 3.52 7.97 -26.69
CA TRP A 9 2.82 9.23 -26.45
C TRP A 9 1.58 9.06 -25.56
N ARG A 10 0.94 7.88 -25.62
CA ARG A 10 -0.34 7.62 -24.95
C ARG A 10 -0.25 6.72 -23.72
N ARG A 11 0.87 6.03 -23.54
CA ARG A 11 1.04 4.96 -22.54
C ARG A 11 2.45 4.96 -21.98
N HIS A 12 2.58 4.59 -20.71
CA HIS A 12 3.84 4.39 -20.02
C HIS A 12 3.70 3.14 -19.15
N LEU A 13 4.57 2.15 -19.37
CA LEU A 13 4.60 0.90 -18.62
C LEU A 13 6.00 0.73 -18.02
N ARG A 14 6.06 0.47 -16.73
CA ARG A 14 7.24 -0.04 -16.03
C ARG A 14 6.89 -1.37 -15.42
N HIS A 15 7.72 -2.38 -15.57
CA HIS A 15 7.50 -3.66 -14.92
C HIS A 15 8.82 -4.36 -14.60
N ASP A 16 8.78 -5.28 -13.64
CA ASP A 16 9.91 -6.18 -13.42
C ASP A 16 9.99 -7.23 -14.54
N ALA A 17 11.21 -7.61 -14.91
CA ALA A 17 11.49 -8.59 -15.96
C ALA A 17 10.97 -10.00 -15.66
N SER A 18 10.68 -10.33 -14.39
CA SER A 18 10.08 -11.60 -14.00
C SER A 18 8.56 -11.68 -14.22
N LEU A 19 7.92 -10.58 -14.60
CA LEU A 19 6.48 -10.56 -14.84
C LEU A 19 6.15 -11.38 -16.11
N PRO A 20 5.11 -12.23 -16.10
CA PRO A 20 4.73 -13.00 -17.29
C PRO A 20 4.46 -12.09 -18.49
N GLU A 21 5.00 -12.46 -19.65
CA GLU A 21 4.86 -11.68 -20.90
C GLU A 21 3.39 -11.44 -21.26
N GLU A 22 2.54 -12.45 -21.02
CA GLU A 22 1.09 -12.34 -21.19
C GLU A 22 0.50 -11.18 -20.36
N LEU A 23 0.93 -11.01 -19.10
CA LEU A 23 0.43 -9.95 -18.24
C LEU A 23 0.90 -8.57 -18.71
N THR A 24 2.16 -8.46 -19.13
CA THR A 24 2.73 -7.19 -19.62
C THR A 24 2.09 -6.76 -20.93
N GLU A 25 1.85 -7.68 -21.86
CA GLU A 25 1.18 -7.38 -23.12
C GLU A 25 -0.30 -7.05 -22.92
N ARG A 26 -1.00 -7.76 -22.03
CA ARG A 26 -2.39 -7.43 -21.69
C ARG A 26 -2.51 -6.07 -21.01
N LEU A 27 -1.63 -5.75 -20.05
CA LEU A 27 -1.54 -4.41 -19.47
C LEU A 27 -1.32 -3.35 -20.55
N TRP A 28 -0.40 -3.61 -21.48
CA TRP A 28 -0.08 -2.66 -22.53
C TRP A 28 -1.23 -2.43 -23.50
N CYS A 29 -1.87 -3.50 -23.99
CA CYS A 29 -2.86 -3.45 -25.05
C CYS A 29 -4.26 -3.12 -24.53
N ALA A 30 -4.68 -3.75 -23.44
CA ALA A 30 -6.07 -3.78 -22.96
C ALA A 30 -6.18 -3.97 -21.43
N ALA A 31 -5.57 -3.08 -20.63
CA ALA A 31 -5.52 -3.22 -19.17
C ALA A 31 -6.89 -3.44 -18.47
N ASP A 32 -7.97 -2.86 -18.98
CA ASP A 32 -9.31 -3.03 -18.38
C ASP A 32 -9.83 -4.48 -18.49
N THR A 33 -9.39 -5.30 -19.45
CA THR A 33 -9.84 -6.70 -19.56
C THR A 33 -9.34 -7.55 -18.39
N LEU A 34 -8.19 -7.20 -17.82
CA LEU A 34 -7.65 -7.85 -16.62
C LEU A 34 -8.58 -7.68 -15.41
N LEU A 35 -9.41 -6.64 -15.38
CA LEU A 35 -10.37 -6.45 -14.28
C LEU A 35 -11.58 -7.38 -14.41
N ASN A 36 -11.98 -7.72 -15.63
CA ASN A 36 -13.17 -8.55 -15.87
C ASN A 36 -12.93 -10.04 -15.60
N GLU A 37 -11.69 -10.51 -15.78
CA GLU A 37 -11.29 -11.91 -15.63
C GLU A 37 -10.69 -12.22 -14.24
N SER A 38 -11.02 -11.39 -13.25
CA SER A 38 -10.35 -11.38 -11.96
C SER A 38 -11.32 -11.59 -10.80
N THR A 39 -10.79 -12.01 -9.65
CA THR A 39 -11.58 -12.06 -8.43
C THR A 39 -11.62 -10.67 -7.81
N MET A 40 -12.80 -10.06 -7.76
CA MET A 40 -12.99 -8.74 -7.21
C MET A 40 -12.79 -8.74 -5.69
N ILE A 41 -11.91 -7.86 -5.20
CA ILE A 41 -11.68 -7.66 -3.76
C ILE A 41 -12.42 -6.40 -3.30
N LYS A 42 -12.33 -5.32 -4.09
CA LYS A 42 -12.97 -4.05 -3.77
C LYS A 42 -13.38 -3.36 -5.07
N ASP A 43 -14.67 -3.09 -5.19
CA ASP A 43 -15.18 -2.17 -6.20
C ASP A 43 -15.53 -0.83 -5.56
N GLY A 44 -15.09 0.24 -6.19
CA GLY A 44 -15.34 1.57 -5.69
C GLY A 44 -14.99 2.62 -6.73
N ASP A 45 -15.73 3.73 -6.70
CA ASP A 45 -15.67 4.78 -7.73
C ASP A 45 -14.25 5.31 -8.00
N ARG A 46 -13.40 5.30 -6.97
CA ARG A 46 -12.04 5.87 -7.02
C ARG A 46 -10.96 4.85 -7.35
N THR A 47 -11.16 3.61 -6.92
CA THR A 47 -10.17 2.55 -7.02
C THR A 47 -10.87 1.20 -7.12
N THR A 48 -10.56 0.44 -8.16
CA THR A 48 -10.96 -0.96 -8.29
C THR A 48 -9.77 -1.83 -7.92
N VAL A 49 -9.96 -2.83 -7.06
CA VAL A 49 -8.93 -3.76 -6.60
C VAL A 49 -9.36 -5.19 -6.87
N VAL A 50 -8.51 -5.94 -7.55
CA VAL A 50 -8.78 -7.31 -7.94
C VAL A 50 -7.58 -8.22 -7.71
N ARG A 51 -7.83 -9.51 -7.49
CA ARG A 51 -6.83 -10.58 -7.49
C ARG A 51 -6.72 -11.20 -8.87
N LEU A 52 -5.50 -11.28 -9.39
CA LEU A 52 -5.18 -12.00 -10.61
C LEU A 52 -4.44 -13.28 -10.24
N ASN A 53 -4.81 -14.41 -10.86
CA ASN A 53 -4.08 -15.67 -10.76
C ASN A 53 -3.50 -15.98 -12.14
N LEU A 54 -2.20 -15.77 -12.31
CA LEU A 54 -1.52 -15.95 -13.59
C LEU A 54 -0.10 -16.51 -13.39
N GLY A 55 0.29 -17.47 -14.22
CA GLY A 55 1.62 -18.09 -14.14
C GLY A 55 1.87 -18.82 -12.82
N GLY A 56 0.83 -19.40 -12.21
CA GLY A 56 0.91 -20.10 -10.92
C GLY A 56 1.13 -19.18 -9.71
N ARG A 57 1.03 -17.85 -9.88
CA ARG A 57 1.17 -16.87 -8.80
C ARG A 57 -0.06 -15.99 -8.70
N SER A 58 -0.32 -15.49 -7.50
CA SER A 58 -1.36 -14.50 -7.24
C SER A 58 -0.77 -13.09 -7.22
N TRP A 59 -1.47 -12.17 -7.86
CA TRP A 59 -1.10 -10.76 -7.95
C TRP A 59 -2.27 -9.88 -7.53
N LEU A 60 -1.98 -8.69 -7.01
CA LEU A 60 -2.98 -7.69 -6.72
C LEU A 60 -2.92 -6.59 -7.78
N LEU A 61 -4.01 -6.41 -8.53
CA LEU A 61 -4.15 -5.30 -9.49
C LEU A 61 -5.04 -4.21 -8.89
N LYS A 62 -4.51 -2.99 -8.83
CA LYS A 62 -5.25 -1.78 -8.46
C LYS A 62 -5.37 -0.85 -9.66
N ARG A 63 -6.60 -0.53 -10.08
CA ARG A 63 -6.89 0.56 -11.03
C ARG A 63 -7.30 1.80 -10.27
N TYR A 64 -6.63 2.92 -10.53
CA TYR A 64 -6.97 4.24 -10.00
C TYR A 64 -7.70 5.06 -11.05
N ASN A 65 -8.94 5.44 -10.75
CA ASN A 65 -9.80 6.23 -11.63
C ASN A 65 -9.56 7.74 -11.44
N LEU A 66 -9.76 8.50 -12.51
CA LEU A 66 -9.76 9.96 -12.45
C LEU A 66 -11.06 10.45 -11.82
N LYS A 67 -10.96 11.50 -10.99
CA LYS A 67 -12.12 12.02 -10.25
C LYS A 67 -12.97 13.06 -10.99
N SER A 68 -12.53 13.51 -12.17
CA SER A 68 -13.27 14.36 -13.14
C SER A 68 -12.24 14.97 -14.12
N PRO A 69 -12.54 15.08 -15.44
CA PRO A 69 -11.60 15.65 -16.42
C PRO A 69 -11.18 17.11 -16.12
N ILE A 70 -12.08 17.93 -15.55
CA ILE A 70 -11.87 19.38 -15.42
C ILE A 70 -11.08 19.74 -14.15
N HIS A 71 -11.19 18.96 -13.07
CA HIS A 71 -10.32 19.11 -11.88
C HIS A 71 -8.98 18.37 -11.98
N SER A 72 -8.83 17.45 -12.94
CA SER A 72 -7.62 16.62 -13.06
C SER A 72 -6.48 17.32 -13.81
N ALA A 73 -6.75 18.32 -14.67
CA ALA A 73 -5.71 18.94 -15.50
C ALA A 73 -4.60 19.63 -14.69
N MET A 74 -4.90 20.21 -13.52
CA MET A 74 -3.90 20.87 -12.66
C MET A 74 -3.10 19.92 -11.77
N HIS A 75 -3.61 18.72 -11.48
CA HIS A 75 -2.93 17.72 -10.63
C HIS A 75 -2.32 16.55 -11.43
N SER A 76 -2.73 16.35 -12.68
CA SER A 76 -2.29 15.26 -13.57
C SER A 76 -0.86 15.39 -14.09
N VAL A 77 -0.23 16.56 -13.94
CA VAL A 77 1.16 16.80 -14.36
C VAL A 77 2.17 16.22 -13.35
N VAL A 78 1.77 16.07 -12.08
CA VAL A 78 2.74 15.87 -10.98
C VAL A 78 3.08 14.39 -10.77
N GLN A 79 2.10 13.51 -10.56
CA GLN A 79 2.34 12.06 -10.38
C GLN A 79 0.99 11.33 -10.28
N THR A 80 0.84 10.14 -10.86
CA THR A 80 -0.35 9.31 -10.59
C THR A 80 -0.27 8.66 -9.20
N ARG A 81 -1.40 8.21 -8.67
CA ARG A 81 -1.45 7.41 -7.43
C ARG A 81 -0.65 6.11 -7.58
N ALA A 82 -0.79 5.43 -8.71
CA ALA A 82 0.00 4.23 -8.97
C ALA A 82 1.51 4.53 -8.99
N ALA A 83 1.94 5.61 -9.64
CA ALA A 83 3.36 6.01 -9.64
C ALA A 83 3.87 6.39 -8.24
N ARG A 84 3.01 6.93 -7.37
CA ARG A 84 3.35 7.16 -5.97
C ARG A 84 3.51 5.86 -5.19
N CYS A 85 2.56 4.94 -5.32
CA CYS A 85 2.65 3.62 -4.69
C CYS A 85 3.85 2.83 -5.19
N TRP A 86 4.18 2.89 -6.48
CA TRP A 86 5.39 2.32 -7.06
C TRP A 86 6.65 2.84 -6.35
N LYS A 87 6.78 4.17 -6.28
CA LYS A 87 7.94 4.83 -5.62
C LYS A 87 8.08 4.42 -4.16
N PHE A 88 7.01 4.55 -3.38
CA PHE A 88 7.06 4.26 -1.94
C PHE A 88 7.17 2.76 -1.67
N GLY A 89 6.51 1.91 -2.44
CA GLY A 89 6.64 0.46 -2.32
C GLY A 89 8.09 0.03 -2.48
N HIS A 90 8.78 0.46 -3.54
CA HIS A 90 10.22 0.13 -3.68
C HIS A 90 11.08 0.74 -2.58
N LEU A 91 10.82 1.98 -2.16
CA LEU A 91 11.58 2.63 -1.09
C LEU A 91 11.45 1.87 0.24
N LEU A 92 10.25 1.43 0.60
CA LEU A 92 10.00 0.64 1.80
C LEU A 92 10.66 -0.74 1.69
N ARG A 93 10.58 -1.43 0.55
CA ARG A 93 11.25 -2.72 0.34
C ARG A 93 12.77 -2.63 0.43
N GLN A 94 13.36 -1.56 -0.12
CA GLN A 94 14.80 -1.29 0.02
C GLN A 94 15.20 -1.04 1.47
N ALA A 95 14.29 -0.51 2.29
CA ALA A 95 14.48 -0.30 3.72
C ALA A 95 14.03 -1.51 4.57
N GLU A 96 13.81 -2.67 3.93
CA GLU A 96 13.40 -3.93 4.59
C GLU A 96 12.08 -3.81 5.37
N LEU A 97 11.21 -2.89 4.95
CA LEU A 97 9.86 -2.76 5.49
C LEU A 97 8.89 -3.64 4.70
N ASN A 98 8.04 -4.34 5.44
CA ASN A 98 7.02 -5.21 4.88
C ASN A 98 5.91 -4.39 4.23
N THR A 99 5.81 -4.52 2.91
CA THR A 99 4.78 -3.97 2.06
C THR A 99 4.74 -4.79 0.77
N PRO A 100 3.61 -4.93 0.06
CA PRO A 100 3.60 -5.66 -1.20
C PRO A 100 4.55 -5.01 -2.22
N LEU A 101 5.51 -5.78 -2.73
CA LEU A 101 6.43 -5.35 -3.77
C LEU A 101 5.66 -4.95 -5.04
N PRO A 102 5.81 -3.70 -5.51
CA PRO A 102 5.30 -3.31 -6.82
C PRO A 102 6.08 -4.02 -7.93
N VAL A 103 5.36 -4.61 -8.88
CA VAL A 103 5.94 -5.37 -10.00
C VAL A 103 5.51 -4.85 -11.37
N ALA A 104 4.39 -4.13 -11.47
CA ALA A 104 4.09 -3.30 -12.64
C ALA A 104 3.41 -1.98 -12.29
N LEU A 105 3.72 -0.95 -13.08
CA LEU A 105 3.07 0.35 -13.12
C LEU A 105 2.69 0.64 -14.57
N PHE A 106 1.40 0.80 -14.83
CA PHE A 106 0.90 1.22 -16.14
C PHE A 106 0.14 2.54 -16.02
N GLU A 107 0.43 3.49 -16.89
CA GLU A 107 -0.20 4.81 -16.91
C GLU A 107 -0.68 5.12 -18.33
N GLU A 108 -1.95 5.53 -18.42
CA GLU A 108 -2.47 6.21 -19.60
C GLU A 108 -2.09 7.68 -19.52
N ARG A 109 -1.62 8.26 -20.63
CA ARG A 109 -1.17 9.65 -20.69
C ARG A 109 -1.43 10.28 -22.06
N VAL A 110 -1.24 11.58 -22.18
CA VAL A 110 -1.05 12.29 -23.44
C VAL A 110 0.07 13.31 -23.18
N GLY A 111 1.28 13.02 -23.65
CA GLY A 111 2.46 13.80 -23.27
C GLY A 111 2.65 13.83 -21.74
N PRO A 112 2.77 15.01 -21.10
CA PRO A 112 2.95 15.13 -19.64
C PRO A 112 1.66 14.91 -18.82
N LEU A 113 0.49 14.94 -19.47
CA LEU A 113 -0.80 14.78 -18.80
C LEU A 113 -1.05 13.30 -18.52
N ARG A 114 -1.19 12.93 -17.24
CA ARG A 114 -1.44 11.55 -16.82
C ARG A 114 -2.91 11.32 -16.45
N PHE A 115 -3.44 10.16 -16.83
CA PHE A 115 -4.85 9.79 -16.70
C PHE A 115 -5.06 8.61 -15.74
N ARG A 116 -5.75 7.55 -16.19
CA ARG A 116 -5.92 6.32 -15.42
C ARG A 116 -4.57 5.67 -15.23
N SER A 117 -4.42 5.01 -14.09
CA SER A 117 -3.18 4.32 -13.75
C SER A 117 -3.47 3.03 -13.02
N TYR A 118 -2.57 2.08 -13.20
CA TYR A 118 -2.69 0.72 -12.72
C TYR A 118 -1.40 0.34 -12.00
N LEU A 119 -1.55 -0.38 -10.90
CA LEU A 119 -0.44 -0.91 -10.13
C LEU A 119 -0.67 -2.41 -9.94
N ILE A 120 0.34 -3.21 -10.27
CA ILE A 120 0.39 -4.63 -9.89
C ILE A 120 1.43 -4.78 -8.78
N THR A 121 1.03 -5.45 -7.71
CA THR A 121 1.93 -5.89 -6.64
C THR A 121 1.86 -7.40 -6.48
N GLU A 122 2.81 -7.97 -5.72
CA GLU A 122 2.59 -9.29 -5.13
C GLU A 122 1.29 -9.30 -4.32
N PHE A 123 0.65 -10.46 -4.26
CA PHE A 123 -0.49 -10.69 -3.39
C PHE A 123 0.01 -11.22 -2.05
N ILE A 124 -0.37 -10.55 -0.95
CA ILE A 124 -0.05 -10.99 0.41
C ILE A 124 -1.32 -11.59 1.00
N GLU A 125 -1.23 -12.85 1.40
CA GLU A 125 -2.28 -13.55 2.14
C GLU A 125 -2.22 -13.20 3.63
N GLY A 126 -3.38 -12.95 4.22
CA GLY A 126 -3.50 -12.59 5.62
C GLY A 126 -4.79 -11.83 5.93
N ASP A 127 -5.02 -11.60 7.21
CA ASP A 127 -6.18 -10.87 7.72
C ASP A 127 -5.86 -9.41 7.99
N LEU A 128 -6.87 -8.55 8.11
CA LEU A 128 -6.63 -7.15 8.47
C LEU A 128 -6.32 -7.05 9.97
N LEU A 129 -5.35 -6.22 10.34
CA LEU A 129 -4.99 -5.99 11.75
C LEU A 129 -6.19 -5.52 12.59
N LEU A 130 -7.11 -4.77 11.97
CA LEU A 130 -8.34 -4.34 12.63
C LEU A 130 -9.20 -5.52 13.13
N ASP A 131 -9.22 -6.61 12.37
CA ASP A 131 -10.07 -7.77 12.66
C ASP A 131 -9.39 -8.73 13.64
N VAL A 132 -8.04 -8.77 13.64
CA VAL A 132 -7.24 -9.67 14.49
C VAL A 132 -7.00 -9.10 15.90
N ALA A 133 -6.74 -7.79 16.02
CA ALA A 133 -6.36 -7.20 17.31
C ALA A 133 -7.47 -7.24 18.40
N PRO A 134 -8.76 -6.99 18.11
CA PRO A 134 -9.84 -6.95 19.12
C PRO A 134 -10.16 -8.31 19.75
N THR A 135 -9.89 -9.40 19.05
CA THR A 135 -10.30 -10.77 19.48
C THR A 135 -9.23 -11.45 20.33
N SER A 136 -8.18 -10.74 20.75
CA SER A 136 -7.11 -11.30 21.58
C SER A 136 -7.50 -11.59 23.04
N GLN A 137 -8.71 -11.20 23.48
CA GLN A 137 -9.32 -11.68 24.73
C GLN A 137 -10.02 -13.04 24.58
N ASP A 138 -10.43 -13.40 23.37
CA ASP A 138 -10.95 -14.74 23.06
C ASP A 138 -9.75 -15.64 22.75
N MET A 139 -9.60 -16.74 23.50
CA MET A 139 -8.57 -17.78 23.33
C MET A 139 -8.53 -18.45 21.92
N LYS A 140 -9.28 -17.95 20.94
CA LYS A 140 -9.32 -18.43 19.56
C LYS A 140 -8.38 -17.71 18.61
N ASN A 141 -7.89 -16.52 18.96
CA ASN A 141 -6.86 -15.86 18.14
C ASN A 141 -5.47 -16.38 18.52
N GLU A 142 -4.83 -17.06 17.57
CA GLU A 142 -3.53 -17.74 17.77
C GLU A 142 -2.37 -16.76 18.00
N ILE A 143 -2.54 -15.46 17.70
CA ILE A 143 -1.47 -14.45 17.75
C ILE A 143 -1.65 -13.52 18.97
N PRO A 144 -0.69 -13.50 19.92
CA PRO A 144 -0.74 -12.61 21.07
C PRO A 144 -0.72 -11.13 20.67
N LEU A 145 -1.54 -10.29 21.34
CA LEU A 145 -1.57 -8.84 21.11
C LEU A 145 -0.18 -8.20 21.23
N ASN A 146 0.63 -8.63 22.21
CA ASN A 146 1.96 -8.07 22.40
C ASN A 146 2.84 -8.25 21.15
N GLN A 147 2.67 -9.35 20.41
CA GLN A 147 3.47 -9.66 19.23
C GLN A 147 3.08 -8.72 18.10
N LEU A 148 1.77 -8.50 17.89
CA LEU A 148 1.26 -7.53 16.93
C LEU A 148 1.74 -6.11 17.25
N CYS A 149 1.72 -5.71 18.52
CA CYS A 149 2.23 -4.41 18.95
C CYS A 149 3.74 -4.24 18.67
N GLN A 150 4.54 -5.28 18.91
CA GLN A 150 5.98 -5.26 18.61
C GLN A 150 6.26 -5.19 17.10
N GLU A 151 5.55 -5.96 16.28
CA GLU A 151 5.67 -5.89 14.82
C GLU A 151 5.25 -4.51 14.28
N TYR A 152 4.20 -3.92 14.85
CA TYR A 152 3.80 -2.56 14.47
C TYR A 152 4.87 -1.53 14.88
N ALA A 153 5.45 -1.67 16.07
CA ALA A 153 6.52 -0.79 16.54
C ALA A 153 7.76 -0.83 15.60
N LYS A 154 8.08 -1.99 15.02
CA LYS A 154 9.13 -2.14 13.98
C LYS A 154 8.77 -1.38 12.71
N LEU A 155 7.57 -1.58 12.16
CA LEU A 155 7.09 -0.83 10.99
C LEU A 155 7.13 0.69 11.23
N TRP A 156 6.62 1.11 12.38
CA TRP A 156 6.55 2.50 12.78
C TRP A 156 7.96 3.12 12.93
N SER A 157 8.92 2.36 13.46
CA SER A 157 10.34 2.76 13.54
C SER A 157 10.98 2.91 12.18
N GLY A 158 10.75 1.99 11.24
CA GLY A 158 11.31 2.15 9.90
C GLY A 158 10.73 3.35 9.15
N LEU A 159 9.42 3.62 9.25
CA LEU A 159 8.82 4.82 8.69
C LEU A 159 9.43 6.11 9.28
N GLU A 160 9.73 6.12 10.58
CA GLU A 160 10.40 7.22 11.26
C GLU A 160 11.83 7.45 10.79
N LYS A 161 12.63 6.39 10.67
CA LYS A 161 14.00 6.45 10.13
C LYS A 161 14.03 7.05 8.72
N LEU A 162 13.03 6.73 7.91
CA LEU A 162 12.87 7.27 6.56
C LEU A 162 12.22 8.66 6.50
N ARG A 163 11.69 9.17 7.63
CA ARG A 163 10.84 10.37 7.72
C ARG A 163 9.68 10.34 6.72
N ILE A 164 9.05 9.17 6.61
CA ILE A 164 7.90 8.93 5.73
C ILE A 164 6.64 8.86 6.57
N ARG A 165 5.65 9.64 6.15
CA ARG A 165 4.28 9.55 6.65
C ARG A 165 3.47 8.64 5.75
N HIS A 166 2.59 7.82 6.32
CA HIS A 166 1.67 7.00 5.55
C HIS A 166 0.54 7.82 4.91
N GLY A 167 -0.08 8.72 5.68
CA GLY A 167 -1.20 9.54 5.22
C GLY A 167 -2.60 8.97 5.47
N ASP A 168 -2.71 7.64 5.62
CA ASP A 168 -3.97 6.92 5.86
C ASP A 168 -3.75 5.70 6.80
N THR A 169 -3.03 5.89 7.90
CA THR A 169 -2.72 4.85 8.91
C THR A 169 -3.95 4.33 9.65
N LYS A 170 -4.75 3.49 9.01
CA LYS A 170 -5.80 2.70 9.67
C LYS A 170 -5.32 1.27 9.86
N ALA A 171 -5.85 0.59 10.86
CA ALA A 171 -5.59 -0.83 11.05
C ALA A 171 -6.06 -1.68 9.85
N THR A 172 -7.06 -1.20 9.08
CA THR A 172 -7.47 -1.82 7.80
C THR A 172 -6.44 -1.71 6.68
N ASN A 173 -5.40 -0.89 6.85
CA ASN A 173 -4.30 -0.75 5.89
C ASN A 173 -3.04 -1.49 6.36
N VAL A 174 -3.20 -2.44 7.30
CA VAL A 174 -2.15 -3.34 7.76
C VAL A 174 -2.68 -4.76 7.68
N ILE A 175 -1.97 -5.63 6.96
CA ILE A 175 -2.26 -7.06 6.87
C ILE A 175 -1.41 -7.78 7.93
N VAL A 176 -2.01 -8.75 8.61
CA VAL A 176 -1.35 -9.75 9.45
C VAL A 176 -1.15 -11.00 8.61
N ALA A 177 0.10 -11.28 8.23
CA ALA A 177 0.43 -12.48 7.45
C ALA A 177 0.43 -13.74 8.35
N ALA A 178 0.47 -14.92 7.74
CA ALA A 178 0.45 -16.21 8.44
C ALA A 178 1.61 -16.39 9.44
N ASP A 179 2.76 -15.75 9.19
CA ASP A 179 3.91 -15.72 10.09
C ASP A 179 3.80 -14.64 11.18
N SER A 180 2.61 -14.04 11.34
CA SER A 180 2.31 -12.92 12.24
C SER A 180 3.04 -11.62 11.93
N SER A 181 3.76 -11.52 10.80
CA SER A 181 4.38 -10.28 10.39
C SER A 181 3.33 -9.28 9.89
N LEU A 182 3.57 -8.00 10.14
CA LEU A 182 2.69 -6.93 9.69
C LEU A 182 3.15 -6.36 8.35
N TRP A 183 2.21 -6.22 7.41
CA TRP A 183 2.45 -5.72 6.06
C TRP A 183 1.64 -4.46 5.80
N LEU A 184 2.33 -3.38 5.45
CA LEU A 184 1.73 -2.09 5.17
C LEU A 184 1.16 -2.05 3.75
N ILE A 185 -0.10 -1.65 3.59
CA ILE A 185 -0.75 -1.52 2.28
C ILE A 185 -1.32 -0.11 2.08
N ASP A 186 -1.78 0.16 0.85
CA ASP A 186 -2.39 1.43 0.46
C ASP A 186 -1.48 2.67 0.61
N LEU A 187 -0.42 2.69 -0.20
CA LEU A 187 0.64 3.69 -0.10
C LEU A 187 0.34 5.01 -0.86
N ASP A 188 -0.90 5.23 -1.32
CA ASP A 188 -1.22 6.33 -2.24
C ASP A 188 -1.28 7.72 -1.55
N ALA A 189 -1.37 7.74 -0.23
CA ALA A 189 -1.34 8.93 0.60
C ALA A 189 0.06 9.26 1.15
N MET A 190 1.07 8.42 0.86
CA MET A 190 2.40 8.54 1.44
C MET A 190 3.13 9.81 1.03
N MET A 191 3.90 10.36 1.98
CA MET A 191 4.71 11.55 1.78
C MET A 191 6.02 11.47 2.57
N SER A 192 7.13 11.86 1.94
CA SER A 192 8.43 12.04 2.60
C SER A 192 8.57 13.47 3.11
N TYR A 193 9.25 13.63 4.25
CA TYR A 193 9.47 14.93 4.86
C TYR A 193 10.96 15.21 5.01
N PRO A 194 11.51 16.24 4.35
CA PRO A 194 12.92 16.60 4.52
C PRO A 194 13.18 17.13 5.94
N THR A 195 12.20 17.83 6.51
CA THR A 195 12.34 18.52 7.80
C THR A 195 11.74 17.70 8.94
N SER A 196 12.56 17.39 9.95
CA SER A 196 12.16 16.52 11.08
C SER A 196 10.99 17.05 11.90
N TRP A 197 10.87 18.36 12.12
CA TRP A 197 9.76 18.90 12.90
C TRP A 197 8.41 18.78 12.16
N LEU A 198 8.40 19.05 10.84
CA LEU A 198 7.22 18.86 10.00
C LEU A 198 6.82 17.38 9.97
N PHE A 199 7.82 16.50 9.85
CA PHE A 199 7.61 15.06 9.93
C PHE A 199 6.93 14.68 11.25
N ARG A 200 7.44 15.12 12.41
CA ARG A 200 6.87 14.76 13.73
C ARG A 200 5.43 15.21 13.88
N VAL A 201 5.09 16.43 13.46
CA VAL A 201 3.70 16.92 13.47
C VAL A 201 2.79 16.04 12.61
N ALA A 202 3.28 15.62 11.43
CA ALA A 202 2.49 14.84 10.49
C ALA A 202 2.38 13.37 10.92
N GLN A 203 3.44 12.79 11.48
CA GLN A 203 3.48 11.45 12.05
C GLN A 203 2.53 11.32 13.25
N GLN A 204 2.46 12.33 14.13
CA GLN A 204 1.54 12.30 15.27
C GLN A 204 0.06 12.28 14.84
N ARG A 205 -0.28 12.85 13.67
CA ARG A 205 -1.63 12.73 13.09
C ARG A 205 -1.92 11.31 12.63
N ASP A 206 -0.95 10.66 12.02
CA ASP A 206 -1.05 9.25 11.61
C ASP A 206 -1.18 8.34 12.85
N TRP A 207 -0.43 8.63 13.92
CA TRP A 207 -0.52 7.89 15.18
C TRP A 207 -1.91 7.98 15.81
N ARG A 208 -2.43 9.20 15.98
CA ARG A 208 -3.79 9.43 16.49
C ARG A 208 -4.85 8.74 15.63
N ARG A 209 -4.66 8.72 14.31
CA ARG A 209 -5.58 8.05 13.39
C ARG A 209 -5.54 6.52 13.53
N PHE A 210 -4.36 5.96 13.78
CA PHE A 210 -4.17 4.54 14.04
C PHE A 210 -4.84 4.11 15.35
N LEU A 211 -4.58 4.82 16.45
CA LEU A 211 -5.18 4.48 17.75
C LEU A 211 -6.71 4.63 17.77
N ARG A 212 -7.27 5.53 16.95
CA ARG A 212 -8.72 5.71 16.84
C ARG A 212 -9.47 4.46 16.36
N ASN A 213 -8.79 3.46 15.80
CA ASN A 213 -9.43 2.18 15.47
C ASN A 213 -9.94 1.44 16.73
N TRP A 214 -9.35 1.71 17.90
CA TRP A 214 -9.67 1.06 19.18
C TRP A 214 -10.04 2.07 20.27
N SER A 215 -10.67 3.20 19.93
CA SER A 215 -10.99 4.25 20.92
C SER A 215 -11.91 3.79 22.07
N GLY A 216 -12.60 2.65 21.92
CA GLY A 216 -13.42 2.03 22.96
C GLY A 216 -12.75 0.85 23.68
N GLN A 217 -11.47 0.57 23.41
CA GLN A 217 -10.69 -0.55 23.93
C GLN A 217 -9.33 -0.02 24.44
N PRO A 218 -9.30 0.67 25.60
CA PRO A 218 -8.09 1.32 26.13
C PRO A 218 -6.91 0.36 26.29
N GLU A 219 -7.16 -0.89 26.66
CA GLU A 219 -6.14 -1.92 26.81
C GLU A 219 -5.33 -2.17 25.52
N ILE A 220 -5.98 -2.10 24.36
CA ILE A 220 -5.30 -2.23 23.05
C ILE A 220 -4.52 -0.96 22.74
N VAL A 221 -5.10 0.21 23.00
CA VAL A 221 -4.44 1.50 22.80
C VAL A 221 -3.16 1.58 23.62
N ASP A 222 -3.24 1.28 24.91
CA ASP A 222 -2.13 1.31 25.85
C ASP A 222 -1.03 0.31 25.43
N ALA A 223 -1.40 -0.89 24.98
CA ALA A 223 -0.43 -1.89 24.50
C ALA A 223 0.36 -1.41 23.27
N PHE A 224 -0.30 -0.76 22.31
CA PHE A 224 0.35 -0.16 21.14
C PHE A 224 1.22 1.03 21.52
N GLU A 225 0.75 1.90 22.42
CA GLU A 225 1.54 3.02 22.93
C GLU A 225 2.79 2.54 23.67
N ASP A 226 2.67 1.55 24.55
CA ASP A 226 3.79 0.96 25.27
C ASP A 226 4.84 0.37 24.32
N ALA A 227 4.44 -0.41 23.32
CA ALA A 227 5.37 -0.99 22.36
C ALA A 227 6.08 0.10 21.53
N VAL A 228 5.35 1.14 21.12
CA VAL A 228 5.90 2.27 20.36
C VAL A 228 6.76 3.20 21.23
N ASN A 229 6.54 3.30 22.52
CA ASN A 229 7.36 4.14 23.40
C ASN A 229 8.62 3.42 23.88
N ARG A 230 8.54 2.12 24.19
CA ARG A 230 9.69 1.32 24.65
C ARG A 230 10.79 1.17 23.60
N ARG A 231 10.47 1.33 22.31
CA ARG A 231 11.47 1.35 21.22
C ARG A 231 12.34 2.61 21.21
N ALA A 232 11.87 3.69 21.84
CA ALA A 232 12.51 5.01 21.84
C ALA A 232 13.43 5.21 23.05
N ALA A 233 13.40 4.26 24.00
CA ALA A 233 14.35 4.11 25.09
C ALA A 233 15.47 3.16 24.70
#